data_AF-A0A8R7RFW9-F1
#
_entry.id   AF-A0A8R7RFW9-F1
#
_cell.length_a   1.000
_cell.length_b   1.000
_cell.length_c   1.000
_cell.angle_alpha   90.00
_cell.angle_beta   90.00
_cell.angle_gamma   90.00
#
_symmetry.space_group_name_H-M   'P 1'
#
loop_
_entity.id
_entity.type
_entity.pdbx_description
1 polymer ?
#
loop_
_entity_poly.entity_id
_entity_poly.type
_entity_poly.pdbx_seq_one_letter_code
_entity_poly.pdbx_strand_id
1 'polypeptide(L)'
;MAGDPILLTVNAKRYKAFFYCNSVAFVASLVAIILVQSKVMLQTHVLEAAMILDLFGLIGAYAAGSSRDLTTSIYAMALAGAVLVYVVIHVVFFTLNHATNPTKEEIKSVEKRRKRLLLFAVLAATITYQAGLTPPGGFRLQDDSRHHAGDPVLLYNFPRRYTAFFYCNTVSFMLSIALIILLVNPHLYRPAIRSYALAVCTGAGMFGLMGAYAAGSTQHLKTSIYIFVLVVVVLVVIALLLLVFLLKERNNIPEDTAGELEPIEVSSCTPGKEKHVMRKYLMLLGILVASVTYQAGLDPPGGAWQHSGNGYDAGNPIMHDNQRHRYLAFFYSNSTSFVASIVVIIILLLEWKDEKKWSLKVMNTTIVLDLLALLVAYAAGSSRGWKTSMYVVALVTAVLVYVAIHIVLAISCCHS
;
A
#
# COMPACT_ATOMS: atom_id res chain seq x y z
N MET A 1 -9.65 34.14 3.17
CA MET A 1 -8.31 34.75 3.14
C MET A 1 -7.31 33.72 2.65
N ALA A 2 -6.16 34.13 2.09
CA ALA A 2 -5.10 33.18 1.77
C ALA A 2 -4.68 32.44 3.05
N GLY A 3 -4.74 31.10 3.03
CA GLY A 3 -4.47 30.24 4.20
C GLY A 3 -5.71 29.58 4.82
N ASP A 4 -6.93 30.05 4.53
CA ASP A 4 -8.14 29.38 5.01
C ASP A 4 -8.38 28.06 4.24
N PRO A 5 -8.82 26.98 4.91
CA PRO A 5 -9.18 25.74 4.22
C PRO A 5 -10.33 25.98 3.23
N ILE A 6 -10.11 25.67 1.95
CA ILE A 6 -11.12 25.84 0.90
C ILE A 6 -12.42 25.11 1.26
N LEU A 7 -12.31 23.89 1.81
CA LEU A 7 -13.47 23.09 2.23
C LEU A 7 -14.31 23.78 3.32
N LEU A 8 -13.70 24.60 4.19
CA LEU A 8 -14.46 25.37 5.20
C LEU A 8 -15.35 26.42 4.53
N THR A 9 -14.84 27.09 3.51
CA THR A 9 -15.57 28.14 2.78
C THR A 9 -16.66 27.57 1.88
N VAL A 10 -16.40 26.45 1.20
CA VAL A 10 -17.33 25.82 0.26
C VAL A 10 -18.34 24.93 0.96
N ASN A 11 -17.94 24.22 2.03
CA ASN A 11 -18.81 23.32 2.78
C ASN A 11 -18.40 23.17 4.26
N ALA A 12 -18.76 24.16 5.08
CA ALA A 12 -18.42 24.21 6.50
C ALA A 12 -18.86 22.97 7.30
N LYS A 13 -20.00 22.34 6.96
CA LYS A 13 -20.47 21.12 7.65
C LYS A 13 -19.51 19.96 7.42
N ARG A 14 -19.03 19.78 6.19
CA ARG A 14 -18.09 18.71 5.84
C ARG A 14 -16.70 18.97 6.38
N TYR A 15 -16.24 20.21 6.33
CA TYR A 15 -15.01 20.59 7.01
C TYR A 15 -15.06 20.27 8.51
N LYS A 16 -16.15 20.62 9.21
CA LYS A 16 -16.32 20.28 10.63
C LYS A 16 -16.30 18.77 10.86
N ALA A 17 -17.04 18.00 10.05
CA ALA A 17 -17.03 16.53 10.15
C ALA A 17 -15.63 15.96 9.95
N PHE A 18 -14.92 16.37 8.89
CA PHE A 18 -13.54 15.98 8.63
C PHE A 18 -12.63 16.32 9.82
N PHE A 19 -12.68 17.57 10.29
CA PHE A 19 -11.84 18.08 11.37
C PHE A 19 -12.05 17.30 12.67
N TYR A 20 -13.30 17.11 13.11
CA TYR A 20 -13.59 16.40 14.35
C TYR A 20 -13.25 14.91 14.25
N CYS A 21 -13.62 14.23 13.16
CA CYS A 21 -13.29 12.82 12.97
C CYS A 21 -11.77 12.59 12.94
N ASN A 22 -11.02 13.44 12.23
CA ASN A 22 -9.56 13.34 12.15
C ASN A 22 -8.90 13.67 13.50
N SER A 23 -9.45 14.63 14.25
CA SER A 23 -8.96 14.97 15.60
C SER A 23 -9.22 13.85 16.60
N VAL A 24 -10.39 13.19 16.54
CA VAL A 24 -10.70 12.02 17.36
C VAL A 24 -9.73 10.88 17.05
N ALA A 25 -9.46 10.61 15.77
CA ALA A 25 -8.47 9.62 15.35
C ALA A 25 -7.09 9.94 15.95
N PHE A 26 -6.61 11.17 15.75
CA PHE A 26 -5.32 11.60 16.29
C PHE A 26 -5.21 11.43 17.82
N VAL A 27 -6.22 11.87 18.57
CA VAL A 27 -6.23 11.73 20.04
C VAL A 27 -6.31 10.27 20.46
N ALA A 28 -7.18 9.47 19.81
CA ALA A 28 -7.30 8.04 20.08
C ALA A 28 -5.99 7.28 19.79
N SER A 29 -5.30 7.63 18.71
CA SER A 29 -3.96 7.13 18.37
C SER A 29 -2.94 7.46 19.47
N LEU A 30 -2.92 8.70 19.99
CA LEU A 30 -2.02 9.08 21.08
C LEU A 30 -2.33 8.29 22.37
N VAL A 31 -3.61 8.16 22.71
CA VAL A 31 -4.06 7.35 23.85
C VAL A 31 -3.64 5.89 23.67
N ALA A 32 -3.83 5.31 22.49
CA ALA A 32 -3.40 3.95 22.20
C ALA A 32 -1.88 3.77 22.39
N ILE A 33 -1.06 4.73 21.92
CA ILE A 33 0.41 4.71 22.11
C ILE A 33 0.77 4.74 23.61
N ILE A 34 0.11 5.58 24.41
CA ILE A 34 0.33 5.66 25.86
C ILE A 34 -0.10 4.36 26.54
N LEU A 35 -1.27 3.82 26.19
CA LEU A 35 -1.79 2.57 26.76
C LEU A 35 -0.89 1.38 26.46
N VAL A 36 -0.28 1.30 25.27
CA VAL A 36 0.65 0.24 24.87
C VAL A 36 1.89 0.20 25.78
N GLN A 37 2.29 1.31 26.39
CA GLN A 37 3.43 1.35 27.31
C GLN A 37 3.10 0.74 28.70
N SER A 38 1.82 0.59 29.04
CA SER A 38 1.38 0.06 30.33
C SER A 38 1.03 -1.43 30.26
N LYS A 39 1.75 -2.27 31.01
CA LYS A 39 1.49 -3.71 31.09
C LYS A 39 0.07 -4.05 31.61
N VAL A 40 -0.47 -3.24 32.49
CA VAL A 40 -1.81 -3.44 33.08
C VAL A 40 -2.91 -3.15 32.05
N MET A 41 -2.73 -2.12 31.23
CA MET A 41 -3.72 -1.73 30.21
C MET A 41 -3.67 -2.61 28.96
N LEU A 42 -2.55 -3.31 28.71
CA LEU A 42 -2.49 -4.33 27.67
C LEU A 42 -3.38 -5.55 27.96
N GLN A 43 -3.76 -5.78 29.21
CA GLN A 43 -4.65 -6.88 29.60
C GLN A 43 -6.14 -6.51 29.50
N THR A 44 -6.47 -5.24 29.26
CA THR A 44 -7.86 -4.77 29.19
C THR A 44 -8.28 -4.52 27.74
N HIS A 45 -9.59 -4.55 27.47
CA HIS A 45 -10.16 -4.19 26.16
C HIS A 45 -10.07 -2.69 25.83
N VAL A 46 -9.45 -1.88 26.69
CA VAL A 46 -9.37 -0.42 26.53
C VAL A 46 -8.49 -0.06 25.33
N LEU A 47 -7.36 -0.76 25.14
CA LEU A 47 -6.50 -0.53 23.97
C LEU A 47 -7.23 -0.87 22.66
N GLU A 48 -7.94 -2.00 22.63
CA GLU A 48 -8.71 -2.41 21.45
C GLU A 48 -9.81 -1.39 21.14
N ALA A 49 -10.53 -0.91 22.16
CA ALA A 49 -11.55 0.12 22.00
C ALA A 49 -10.96 1.45 21.47
N ALA A 50 -9.80 1.87 21.98
CA ALA A 50 -9.10 3.07 21.50
C ALA A 50 -8.68 2.92 20.02
N MET A 51 -8.13 1.77 19.63
CA MET A 51 -7.77 1.49 18.23
C MET A 51 -8.99 1.43 17.31
N ILE A 52 -10.11 0.86 17.76
CA ILE A 52 -11.35 0.82 16.98
C ILE A 52 -11.90 2.24 16.79
N LEU A 53 -11.92 3.05 17.85
CA LEU A 53 -12.34 4.45 17.80
C LEU A 53 -11.48 5.27 16.83
N ASP A 54 -10.16 5.05 16.84
CA ASP A 54 -9.23 5.66 15.88
C ASP A 54 -9.62 5.34 14.43
N LEU A 55 -9.86 4.07 14.13
CA LEU A 55 -10.22 3.62 12.78
C LEU A 55 -11.58 4.17 12.32
N PHE A 56 -12.57 4.27 13.19
CA PHE A 56 -13.85 4.94 12.87
C PHE A 56 -13.67 6.44 12.63
N GLY A 57 -12.81 7.10 13.41
CA GLY A 57 -12.40 8.49 13.17
C GLY A 57 -11.77 8.67 11.78
N LEU A 58 -10.87 7.78 11.38
CA LEU A 58 -10.27 7.79 10.04
C LEU A 58 -11.27 7.54 8.93
N ILE A 59 -12.22 6.61 9.09
CA ILE A 59 -13.29 6.37 8.11
C ILE A 59 -14.15 7.63 7.92
N GLY A 60 -14.57 8.26 9.03
CA GLY A 60 -15.38 9.48 8.99
C GLY A 60 -14.63 10.66 8.36
N ALA A 61 -13.36 10.82 8.72
CA ALA A 61 -12.49 11.83 8.12
C ALA A 61 -12.32 11.60 6.61
N TYR A 62 -12.00 10.37 6.21
CA TYR A 62 -11.86 10.01 4.80
C TYR A 62 -13.14 10.30 4.02
N ALA A 63 -14.31 9.84 4.51
CA ALA A 63 -15.58 10.07 3.81
C ALA A 63 -15.91 11.57 3.70
N ALA A 64 -15.72 12.32 4.79
CA ALA A 64 -15.97 13.76 4.82
C ALA A 64 -14.99 14.57 3.99
N GLY A 65 -13.71 14.16 3.89
CA GLY A 65 -12.67 14.89 3.18
C GLY A 65 -12.53 14.52 1.69
N SER A 66 -12.73 13.25 1.33
CA SER A 66 -12.51 12.76 -0.04
C SER A 66 -13.72 12.89 -0.97
N SER A 67 -14.94 12.87 -0.41
CA SER A 67 -16.17 12.88 -1.21
C SER A 67 -16.48 14.30 -1.73
N ARG A 68 -17.43 14.46 -2.66
CA ARG A 68 -17.83 15.79 -3.18
C ARG A 68 -19.21 16.21 -2.71
N ASP A 69 -20.13 15.26 -2.73
CA ASP A 69 -21.53 15.46 -2.36
C ASP A 69 -21.93 14.51 -1.23
N LEU A 70 -23.02 14.84 -0.54
CA LEU A 70 -23.58 14.01 0.52
C LEU A 70 -23.78 12.56 0.06
N THR A 71 -24.25 12.37 -1.17
CA THR A 71 -24.47 11.06 -1.79
C THR A 71 -23.19 10.24 -1.89
N THR A 72 -22.09 10.82 -2.37
CA THR A 72 -20.80 10.12 -2.47
C THR A 72 -20.21 9.77 -1.11
N SER A 73 -20.40 10.64 -0.11
CA SER A 73 -19.98 10.37 1.28
C SER A 73 -20.81 9.23 1.89
N ILE A 74 -22.13 9.21 1.66
CA ILE A 74 -23.01 8.11 2.06
C ILE A 74 -22.56 6.81 1.40
N TYR A 75 -22.25 6.82 0.09
CA TYR A 75 -21.76 5.62 -0.60
C TYR A 75 -20.42 5.13 -0.03
N ALA A 76 -19.49 6.03 0.28
CA ALA A 76 -18.22 5.66 0.91
C ALA A 76 -18.43 5.02 2.30
N MET A 77 -19.28 5.62 3.13
CA MET A 77 -19.64 5.09 4.46
C MET A 77 -20.41 3.76 4.36
N ALA A 78 -21.36 3.65 3.43
CA ALA A 78 -22.14 2.45 3.20
C ALA A 78 -21.26 1.29 2.70
N LEU A 79 -20.31 1.58 1.81
CA LEU A 79 -19.30 0.63 1.36
C LEU A 79 -18.42 0.15 2.53
N ALA A 80 -17.99 1.07 3.41
CA ALA A 80 -17.24 0.72 4.62
C ALA A 80 -18.03 -0.26 5.51
N GLY A 81 -19.30 0.08 5.79
CA GLY A 81 -20.19 -0.76 6.59
C GLY A 81 -20.44 -2.12 5.93
N ALA A 82 -20.73 -2.15 4.63
CA ALA A 82 -20.99 -3.38 3.89
C ALA A 82 -19.77 -4.33 3.89
N VAL A 83 -18.56 -3.78 3.66
CA VAL A 83 -17.31 -4.56 3.71
C VAL A 83 -17.09 -5.13 5.11
N LEU A 84 -17.24 -4.31 6.16
CA LEU A 84 -17.08 -4.77 7.55
C LEU A 84 -18.09 -5.87 7.91
N VAL A 85 -19.37 -5.67 7.58
CA VAL A 85 -20.43 -6.65 7.85
C VAL A 85 -20.18 -7.96 7.10
N TYR A 86 -19.88 -7.89 5.80
CA TYR A 86 -19.59 -9.08 4.98
C TYR A 86 -18.45 -9.91 5.59
N VAL A 87 -17.36 -9.23 5.95
CA VAL A 87 -16.18 -9.86 6.54
C VAL A 87 -16.53 -10.50 7.89
N VAL A 88 -17.23 -9.80 8.78
CA VAL A 88 -17.60 -10.33 10.10
C VAL A 88 -18.50 -11.55 9.96
N ILE A 89 -19.52 -11.50 9.09
CA ILE A 89 -20.41 -12.65 8.82
C ILE A 89 -19.60 -13.84 8.31
N HIS A 90 -18.70 -13.62 7.34
CA HIS A 90 -17.89 -14.69 6.77
C HIS A 90 -16.96 -15.34 7.82
N VAL A 91 -16.39 -14.53 8.73
CA VAL A 91 -15.54 -15.02 9.83
C VAL A 91 -16.37 -15.81 10.86
N VAL A 92 -17.55 -15.33 11.25
CA VAL A 92 -18.42 -16.01 12.22
C VAL A 92 -18.91 -17.34 11.67
N PHE A 93 -19.39 -17.38 10.43
CA PHE A 93 -19.87 -18.61 9.79
C PHE A 93 -18.77 -19.67 9.67
N PHE A 94 -17.54 -19.27 9.31
CA PHE A 94 -16.42 -20.19 9.26
C PHE A 94 -16.02 -20.71 10.66
N THR A 95 -16.07 -19.84 11.68
CA THR A 95 -15.74 -20.23 13.07
C THR A 95 -16.69 -21.31 13.60
N LEU A 96 -17.97 -21.27 13.22
CA LEU A 96 -18.97 -22.27 13.61
C LEU A 96 -18.72 -23.65 12.97
N ASN A 97 -18.08 -23.71 11.80
CA ASN A 97 -17.92 -24.95 11.02
C ASN A 97 -16.59 -25.70 11.29
N HIS A 98 -15.64 -25.15 12.05
CA HIS A 98 -14.32 -25.75 12.21
C HIS A 98 -13.75 -25.63 13.63
N ALA A 99 -14.20 -26.52 14.53
CA ALA A 99 -13.69 -26.64 15.90
C ALA A 99 -12.56 -27.68 15.99
N THR A 100 -11.38 -27.35 15.46
CA THR A 100 -10.15 -28.13 15.67
C THR A 100 -9.13 -27.34 16.48
N ASN A 101 -8.55 -28.00 17.48
CA ASN A 101 -7.52 -27.42 18.34
C ASN A 101 -6.23 -27.16 17.53
N PRO A 102 -5.74 -25.91 17.45
CA PRO A 102 -4.52 -25.59 16.71
C PRO A 102 -3.28 -26.27 17.29
N THR A 103 -2.37 -26.72 16.41
CA THR A 103 -1.00 -27.09 16.81
C THR A 103 -0.16 -25.85 17.16
N LYS A 104 0.92 -26.03 17.94
CA LYS A 104 1.84 -24.92 18.29
C LYS A 104 2.50 -24.29 17.06
N GLU A 105 2.81 -25.09 16.04
CA GLU A 105 3.40 -24.60 14.79
C GLU A 105 2.43 -23.76 13.97
N GLU A 106 1.16 -24.17 13.88
CA GLU A 106 0.10 -23.39 13.25
C GLU A 106 -0.04 -22.02 13.90
N ILE A 107 -0.08 -21.96 15.23
CA ILE A 107 -0.19 -20.70 15.99
C ILE A 107 0.94 -19.74 15.61
N LYS A 108 2.18 -20.24 15.56
CA LYS A 108 3.36 -19.45 15.21
C LYS A 108 3.30 -18.93 13.77
N SER A 109 2.85 -19.76 12.83
CA SER A 109 2.71 -19.38 11.41
C SER A 109 1.63 -18.30 11.21
N VAL A 110 0.50 -18.46 11.90
CA VAL A 110 -0.64 -17.53 11.90
C VAL A 110 -0.23 -16.17 12.48
N GLU A 111 0.52 -16.15 13.57
CA GLU A 111 1.03 -14.90 14.16
C GLU A 111 2.02 -14.18 13.23
N LYS A 112 2.88 -14.94 12.54
CA LYS A 112 3.82 -14.38 11.57
C LYS A 112 3.08 -13.78 10.36
N ARG A 113 2.05 -14.45 9.87
CA ARG A 113 1.18 -13.96 8.78
C ARG A 113 0.40 -12.72 9.20
N ARG A 114 -0.14 -12.70 10.42
CA ARG A 114 -0.82 -11.53 11.01
C ARG A 114 0.06 -10.28 10.97
N LYS A 115 1.32 -10.37 11.42
CA LYS A 115 2.26 -9.23 11.45
C LYS A 115 2.50 -8.64 10.05
N ARG A 116 2.63 -9.50 9.03
CA ARG A 116 2.84 -9.05 7.64
C ARG A 116 1.59 -8.45 7.02
N LEU A 117 0.43 -9.10 7.20
CA LEU A 117 -0.85 -8.56 6.72
C LEU A 117 -1.16 -7.20 7.34
N LEU A 118 -0.83 -7.02 8.62
CA LEU A 118 -1.00 -5.74 9.31
C LEU A 118 -0.11 -4.65 8.70
N LEU A 119 1.17 -4.95 8.45
CA LEU A 119 2.11 -4.02 7.80
C LEU A 119 1.60 -3.58 6.41
N PHE A 120 1.09 -4.53 5.61
CA PHE A 120 0.51 -4.22 4.31
C PHE A 120 -0.79 -3.41 4.42
N ALA A 121 -1.69 -3.77 5.34
CA ALA A 121 -2.94 -3.06 5.53
C ALA A 121 -2.69 -1.61 6.00
N VAL A 122 -1.72 -1.38 6.88
CA VAL A 122 -1.31 -0.04 7.28
C VAL A 122 -0.74 0.75 6.10
N LEU A 123 0.12 0.14 5.27
CA LEU A 123 0.58 0.78 4.03
C LEU A 123 -0.60 1.18 3.14
N ALA A 124 -1.45 0.23 2.79
CA ALA A 124 -2.56 0.46 1.87
C ALA A 124 -3.53 1.50 2.42
N ALA A 125 -3.85 1.46 3.72
CA ALA A 125 -4.68 2.47 4.38
C ALA A 125 -4.04 3.86 4.33
N THR A 126 -2.75 3.99 4.64
CA THR A 126 -2.07 5.29 4.66
C THR A 126 -2.01 5.94 3.28
N ILE A 127 -1.60 5.21 2.25
CA ILE A 127 -1.44 5.77 0.90
C ILE A 127 -2.79 6.08 0.24
N THR A 128 -3.81 5.26 0.50
CA THR A 128 -5.17 5.52 -0.02
C THR A 128 -5.87 6.63 0.73
N TYR A 129 -5.64 6.78 2.04
CA TYR A 129 -6.13 7.92 2.81
C TYR A 129 -5.56 9.23 2.27
N GLN A 130 -4.24 9.31 2.09
CA GLN A 130 -3.59 10.49 1.52
C GLN A 130 -4.11 10.81 0.11
N ALA A 131 -4.15 9.81 -0.77
CA ALA A 131 -4.61 9.99 -2.15
C ALA A 131 -6.11 10.35 -2.24
N GLY A 132 -6.93 9.91 -1.29
CA GLY A 132 -8.34 10.33 -1.23
C GLY A 132 -8.51 11.79 -0.81
N LEU A 133 -7.65 12.28 0.09
CA LEU A 133 -7.63 13.67 0.53
C LEU A 133 -6.84 14.60 -0.41
N THR A 134 -6.04 14.05 -1.30
CA THR A 134 -5.28 14.77 -2.33
C THR A 134 -5.43 14.02 -3.65
N PRO A 135 -6.58 14.17 -4.33
CA PRO A 135 -6.84 13.44 -5.56
C PRO A 135 -5.82 13.83 -6.65
N PRO A 136 -5.65 13.01 -7.70
CA PRO A 136 -4.64 13.26 -8.73
C PRO A 136 -4.86 14.62 -9.41
N GLY A 137 -3.79 15.41 -9.50
CA GLY A 137 -3.82 16.79 -9.95
C GLY A 137 -4.35 17.81 -8.94
N GLY A 138 -4.70 17.37 -7.73
CA GLY A 138 -5.15 18.19 -6.62
C GLY A 138 -6.56 18.76 -6.78
N PHE A 139 -6.85 19.76 -5.95
CA PHE A 139 -8.08 20.55 -6.01
C PHE A 139 -7.80 21.90 -6.65
N ARG A 140 -8.82 22.45 -7.31
CA ARG A 140 -8.78 23.81 -7.84
C ARG A 140 -8.64 24.82 -6.70
N LEU A 141 -7.78 25.81 -6.92
CA LEU A 141 -7.46 26.83 -5.93
C LEU A 141 -8.33 28.10 -6.03
N GLN A 142 -8.97 28.32 -7.18
CA GLN A 142 -9.73 29.53 -7.48
C GLN A 142 -11.03 29.19 -8.21
N ASP A 143 -12.05 30.03 -8.00
CA ASP A 143 -13.29 29.99 -8.76
C ASP A 143 -13.06 30.53 -10.18
N ASP A 144 -13.76 29.96 -11.15
CA ASP A 144 -13.87 30.46 -12.53
C ASP A 144 -15.31 30.23 -13.01
N SER A 145 -15.67 30.83 -14.14
CA SER A 145 -17.00 30.80 -14.78
C SER A 145 -17.69 29.43 -14.87
N ARG A 146 -16.94 28.31 -14.79
CA ARG A 146 -17.47 26.94 -14.81
C ARG A 146 -17.09 26.07 -13.62
N HIS A 147 -16.21 26.53 -12.73
CA HIS A 147 -15.58 25.67 -11.71
C HIS A 147 -15.44 26.39 -10.38
N HIS A 148 -15.60 25.65 -9.29
CA HIS A 148 -15.42 26.21 -7.95
C HIS A 148 -14.08 25.77 -7.37
N ALA A 149 -13.49 26.60 -6.53
CA ALA A 149 -12.38 26.22 -5.67
C ALA A 149 -12.78 24.98 -4.85
N GLY A 150 -11.87 24.02 -4.72
CA GLY A 150 -12.14 22.76 -4.03
C GLY A 150 -12.70 21.65 -4.91
N ASP A 151 -13.00 21.91 -6.20
CA ASP A 151 -13.31 20.84 -7.14
C ASP A 151 -12.03 20.08 -7.54
N PRO A 152 -12.03 18.73 -7.58
CA PRO A 152 -10.89 17.96 -8.06
C PRO A 152 -10.57 18.30 -9.52
N VAL A 153 -9.30 18.55 -9.82
CA VAL A 153 -8.88 18.98 -11.17
C VAL A 153 -9.19 17.90 -12.23
N LEU A 154 -8.99 16.63 -11.89
CA LEU A 154 -9.22 15.48 -12.79
C LEU A 154 -10.70 15.26 -13.16
N LEU A 155 -11.64 15.75 -12.32
CA LEU A 155 -13.06 15.39 -12.41
C LEU A 155 -13.74 15.86 -13.70
N TYR A 156 -13.47 17.08 -14.15
CA TYR A 156 -14.22 17.68 -15.26
C TYR A 156 -13.73 17.19 -16.64
N ASN A 157 -12.41 17.22 -16.85
CA ASN A 157 -11.82 16.82 -18.13
C ASN A 157 -11.77 15.29 -18.29
N PHE A 158 -11.66 14.54 -17.19
CA PHE A 158 -11.54 13.08 -17.22
C PHE A 158 -12.44 12.39 -16.17
N PRO A 159 -13.77 12.58 -16.25
CA PRO A 159 -14.71 12.11 -15.22
C PRO A 159 -14.65 10.61 -15.02
N ARG A 160 -14.56 9.82 -16.10
CA ARG A 160 -14.44 8.35 -16.01
C ARG A 160 -13.19 7.90 -15.25
N ARG A 161 -12.06 8.59 -15.45
CA ARG A 161 -10.80 8.28 -14.76
C ARG A 161 -10.88 8.68 -13.29
N TYR A 162 -11.41 9.87 -13.00
CA TYR A 162 -11.63 10.30 -11.62
C TYR A 162 -12.57 9.34 -10.88
N THR A 163 -13.68 8.94 -11.49
CA THR A 163 -14.62 7.97 -10.90
C THR A 163 -13.95 6.63 -10.63
N ALA A 164 -13.21 6.09 -11.60
CA ALA A 164 -12.47 4.84 -11.41
C ALA A 164 -11.44 4.96 -10.27
N PHE A 165 -10.66 6.04 -10.25
CA PHE A 165 -9.72 6.34 -9.17
C PHE A 165 -10.41 6.38 -7.81
N PHE A 166 -11.46 7.19 -7.66
CA PHE A 166 -12.15 7.42 -6.40
C PHE A 166 -12.72 6.13 -5.80
N TYR A 167 -13.42 5.33 -6.60
CA TYR A 167 -14.00 4.07 -6.12
C TYR A 167 -12.94 3.02 -5.84
N CYS A 168 -11.94 2.84 -6.73
CA CYS A 168 -10.88 1.86 -6.50
C CYS A 168 -10.05 2.20 -5.24
N ASN A 169 -9.72 3.48 -5.05
CA ASN A 169 -8.99 3.98 -3.88
C ASN A 169 -9.81 3.80 -2.60
N THR A 170 -11.11 4.13 -2.64
CA THR A 170 -12.01 3.97 -1.48
C THR A 170 -12.21 2.50 -1.11
N VAL A 171 -12.41 1.61 -2.07
CA VAL A 171 -12.51 0.16 -1.81
C VAL A 171 -11.21 -0.34 -1.17
N SER A 172 -10.05 0.06 -1.69
CA SER A 172 -8.75 -0.32 -1.13
C SER A 172 -8.57 0.21 0.30
N PHE A 173 -8.94 1.47 0.57
CA PHE A 173 -8.91 2.05 1.92
C PHE A 173 -9.80 1.26 2.88
N MET A 174 -11.07 1.03 2.53
CA MET A 174 -12.03 0.35 3.40
C MET A 174 -11.65 -1.10 3.67
N LEU A 175 -11.18 -1.84 2.66
CA LEU A 175 -10.66 -3.20 2.85
C LEU A 175 -9.42 -3.21 3.77
N SER A 176 -8.56 -2.19 3.68
CA SER A 176 -7.40 -2.07 4.55
C SER A 176 -7.78 -1.78 6.00
N ILE A 177 -8.76 -0.89 6.24
CA ILE A 177 -9.29 -0.64 7.59
C ILE A 177 -9.98 -1.89 8.15
N ALA A 178 -10.78 -2.60 7.34
CA ALA A 178 -11.39 -3.87 7.74
C ALA A 178 -10.35 -4.92 8.11
N LEU A 179 -9.28 -5.06 7.32
CA LEU A 179 -8.14 -5.93 7.65
C LEU A 179 -7.50 -5.55 8.98
N ILE A 180 -7.27 -4.26 9.24
CA ILE A 180 -6.69 -3.80 10.52
C ILE A 180 -7.61 -4.18 11.69
N ILE A 181 -8.92 -3.89 11.63
CA ILE A 181 -9.87 -4.23 12.70
C ILE A 181 -9.83 -5.72 13.03
N LEU A 182 -9.87 -6.58 12.01
CA LEU A 182 -9.83 -8.03 12.19
C LEU A 182 -8.50 -8.50 12.77
N LEU A 183 -7.39 -7.95 12.29
CA LEU A 183 -6.04 -8.35 12.69
C LEU A 183 -5.69 -7.86 14.10
N VAL A 184 -6.30 -6.77 14.57
CA VAL A 184 -6.09 -6.25 15.93
C VAL A 184 -6.74 -7.18 16.95
N ASN A 185 -7.97 -7.66 16.68
CA ASN A 185 -8.72 -8.47 17.63
C ASN A 185 -8.24 -9.94 17.68
N PRO A 186 -7.75 -10.44 18.84
CA PRO A 186 -7.21 -11.79 18.98
C PRO A 186 -8.22 -12.92 18.76
N HIS A 187 -9.50 -12.66 18.98
CA HIS A 187 -10.58 -13.61 18.77
C HIS A 187 -11.01 -13.69 17.30
N LEU A 188 -10.81 -12.63 16.52
CA LEU A 188 -11.26 -12.56 15.12
C LEU A 188 -10.18 -12.96 14.12
N TYR A 189 -8.90 -12.64 14.36
CA TYR A 189 -7.87 -12.89 13.36
C TYR A 189 -7.57 -14.38 13.15
N ARG A 190 -7.64 -15.21 14.21
CA ARG A 190 -7.31 -16.64 14.09
C ARG A 190 -8.30 -17.37 13.18
N PRO A 191 -9.64 -17.21 13.35
CA PRO A 191 -10.58 -17.78 12.40
C PRO A 191 -10.50 -17.12 11.02
N ALA A 192 -10.28 -15.80 10.95
CA ALA A 192 -10.21 -15.08 9.66
C ALA A 192 -9.01 -15.45 8.78
N ILE A 193 -7.87 -15.82 9.38
CA ILE A 193 -6.72 -16.34 8.62
C ILE A 193 -7.02 -17.73 8.05
N ARG A 194 -7.73 -18.57 8.82
CA ARG A 194 -8.10 -19.94 8.41
C ARG A 194 -9.17 -19.94 7.30
N SER A 195 -10.05 -18.96 7.27
CA SER A 195 -11.17 -18.87 6.31
C SER A 195 -10.79 -18.31 4.93
N TYR A 196 -9.51 -18.07 4.64
CA TYR A 196 -9.05 -17.35 3.44
C TYR A 196 -9.61 -15.92 3.26
N ALA A 197 -10.52 -15.43 4.13
CA ALA A 197 -11.15 -14.13 4.02
C ALA A 197 -10.15 -12.97 3.97
N LEU A 198 -9.10 -13.02 4.78
CA LEU A 198 -8.05 -12.01 4.79
C LEU A 198 -7.24 -12.02 3.49
N ALA A 199 -7.05 -13.19 2.87
CA ALA A 199 -6.36 -13.29 1.57
C ALA A 199 -7.21 -12.66 0.46
N VAL A 200 -8.52 -12.92 0.45
CA VAL A 200 -9.47 -12.31 -0.49
C VAL A 200 -9.52 -10.79 -0.29
N CYS A 201 -9.64 -10.31 0.95
CA CYS A 201 -9.64 -8.88 1.26
C CYS A 201 -8.32 -8.22 0.84
N THR A 202 -7.18 -8.88 1.07
CA THR A 202 -5.86 -8.39 0.65
C THR A 202 -5.75 -8.33 -0.87
N GLY A 203 -6.18 -9.38 -1.58
CA GLY A 203 -6.19 -9.41 -3.05
C GLY A 203 -7.10 -8.33 -3.67
N ALA A 204 -8.33 -8.20 -3.16
CA ALA A 204 -9.26 -7.17 -3.58
C ALA A 204 -8.74 -5.76 -3.27
N GLY A 205 -8.10 -5.56 -2.11
CA GLY A 205 -7.47 -4.30 -1.74
C GLY A 205 -6.32 -3.94 -2.67
N MET A 206 -5.44 -4.90 -3.00
CA MET A 206 -4.36 -4.70 -3.98
C MET A 206 -4.89 -4.36 -5.37
N PHE A 207 -5.96 -5.03 -5.83
CA PHE A 207 -6.60 -4.71 -7.10
C PHE A 207 -7.15 -3.28 -7.10
N GLY A 208 -7.82 -2.86 -6.02
CA GLY A 208 -8.29 -1.49 -5.84
C GLY A 208 -7.15 -0.48 -5.86
N LEU A 209 -6.05 -0.75 -5.14
CA LEU A 209 -4.88 0.12 -5.12
C LEU A 209 -4.28 0.29 -6.52
N MET A 210 -4.11 -0.81 -7.26
CA MET A 210 -3.54 -0.79 -8.60
C MET A 210 -4.47 -0.12 -9.62
N GLY A 211 -5.78 -0.36 -9.51
CA GLY A 211 -6.79 0.32 -10.32
C GLY A 211 -6.82 1.82 -10.08
N ALA A 212 -6.69 2.25 -8.82
CA ALA A 212 -6.57 3.66 -8.47
C ALA A 212 -5.30 4.28 -9.08
N TYR A 213 -4.14 3.63 -8.94
CA TYR A 213 -2.90 4.10 -9.55
C TYR A 213 -3.01 4.24 -11.08
N ALA A 214 -3.58 3.23 -11.76
CA ALA A 214 -3.74 3.25 -13.21
C ALA A 214 -4.69 4.35 -13.71
N ALA A 215 -5.77 4.59 -12.98
CA ALA A 215 -6.75 5.62 -13.32
C ALA A 215 -6.25 7.03 -13.01
N GLY A 216 -5.52 7.20 -11.90
CA GLY A 216 -5.10 8.49 -11.37
C GLY A 216 -3.78 9.04 -11.90
N SER A 217 -2.82 8.19 -12.25
CA SER A 217 -1.44 8.63 -12.54
C SER A 217 -1.22 9.27 -13.92
N THR A 218 -2.10 8.99 -14.89
CA THR A 218 -1.97 9.57 -16.24
C THR A 218 -3.31 9.67 -16.96
N GLN A 219 -3.42 10.69 -17.82
CA GLN A 219 -4.60 10.96 -18.62
C GLN A 219 -4.44 10.49 -20.08
N HIS A 220 -3.19 10.31 -20.54
CA HIS A 220 -2.90 9.96 -21.93
C HIS A 220 -3.03 8.46 -22.21
N LEU A 221 -3.51 8.13 -23.42
CA LEU A 221 -3.77 6.74 -23.82
C LEU A 221 -2.52 5.86 -23.81
N LYS A 222 -1.39 6.33 -24.38
CA LYS A 222 -0.16 5.53 -24.50
C LYS A 222 0.43 5.13 -23.13
N THR A 223 0.53 6.09 -22.21
CA THR A 223 1.01 5.87 -20.85
C THR A 223 0.02 5.05 -20.03
N SER A 224 -1.28 5.22 -20.27
CA SER A 224 -2.33 4.42 -19.63
C SER A 224 -2.29 2.96 -20.06
N ILE A 225 -2.09 2.66 -21.36
CA ILE A 225 -1.93 1.29 -21.87
C ILE A 225 -0.76 0.60 -21.16
N TYR A 226 0.37 1.29 -21.01
CA TYR A 226 1.54 0.75 -20.30
C TYR A 226 1.19 0.30 -18.88
N ILE A 227 0.51 1.13 -18.09
CA ILE A 227 0.13 0.75 -16.73
C ILE A 227 -0.88 -0.40 -16.75
N PHE A 228 -1.88 -0.40 -17.64
CA PHE A 228 -2.83 -1.50 -17.70
C PHE A 228 -2.15 -2.84 -18.03
N VAL A 229 -1.18 -2.86 -18.96
CA VAL A 229 -0.37 -4.06 -19.23
C VAL A 229 0.39 -4.48 -17.97
N LEU A 230 1.01 -3.54 -17.26
CA LEU A 230 1.74 -3.81 -16.04
C LEU A 230 0.84 -4.39 -14.93
N VAL A 231 -0.39 -3.87 -14.80
CA VAL A 231 -1.42 -4.40 -13.88
C VAL A 231 -1.79 -5.83 -14.27
N VAL A 232 -2.05 -6.09 -15.56
CA VAL A 232 -2.37 -7.44 -16.04
C VAL A 232 -1.24 -8.43 -15.75
N VAL A 233 0.01 -8.04 -15.98
CA VAL A 233 1.18 -8.88 -15.65
C VAL A 233 1.18 -9.27 -14.17
N VAL A 234 0.94 -8.31 -13.27
CA VAL A 234 0.87 -8.59 -11.82
C VAL A 234 -0.31 -9.50 -11.49
N LEU A 235 -1.48 -9.30 -12.10
CA LEU A 235 -2.65 -10.14 -11.86
C LEU A 235 -2.41 -11.57 -12.34
N VAL A 236 -1.72 -11.76 -13.46
CA VAL A 236 -1.28 -13.08 -13.93
C VAL A 236 -0.30 -13.70 -12.94
N VAL A 237 0.67 -12.93 -12.43
CA VAL A 237 1.59 -13.41 -11.38
C VAL A 237 0.80 -13.81 -10.12
N ILE A 238 -0.12 -12.98 -9.63
CA ILE A 238 -0.98 -13.31 -8.48
C ILE A 238 -1.79 -14.57 -8.74
N ALA A 239 -2.47 -14.66 -9.89
CA ALA A 239 -3.31 -15.79 -10.24
C ALA A 239 -2.49 -17.09 -10.37
N LEU A 240 -1.31 -17.03 -10.98
CA LEU A 240 -0.40 -18.16 -11.09
C LEU A 240 0.13 -18.58 -9.72
N LEU A 241 0.48 -17.62 -8.85
CA LEU A 241 0.89 -17.89 -7.47
C LEU A 241 -0.23 -18.53 -6.64
N LEU A 242 -1.46 -18.02 -6.77
CA LEU A 242 -2.64 -18.58 -6.10
C LEU A 242 -2.98 -19.98 -6.65
N LEU A 243 -2.91 -20.18 -7.96
CA LEU A 243 -3.14 -21.48 -8.59
C LEU A 243 -2.11 -22.52 -8.12
N VAL A 244 -0.83 -22.16 -8.10
CA VAL A 244 0.23 -23.05 -7.57
C VAL A 244 0.00 -23.36 -6.09
N PHE A 245 -0.41 -22.37 -5.30
CA PHE A 245 -0.76 -22.56 -3.89
C PHE A 245 -1.94 -23.55 -3.71
N LEU A 246 -3.03 -23.36 -4.46
CA LEU A 246 -4.21 -24.23 -4.42
C LEU A 246 -3.90 -25.66 -4.90
N LEU A 247 -3.12 -25.81 -5.98
CA LEU A 247 -2.68 -27.11 -6.48
C LEU A 247 -1.78 -27.83 -5.47
N LYS A 248 -0.95 -27.09 -4.74
CA LYS A 248 -0.11 -27.64 -3.68
C LYS A 248 -0.91 -28.08 -2.46
N GLU A 249 -1.92 -27.32 -2.06
CA GLU A 249 -2.79 -27.67 -0.93
C GLU A 249 -3.61 -28.93 -1.22
N ARG A 250 -4.03 -29.14 -2.48
CA ARG A 250 -4.66 -30.39 -2.93
C ARG A 250 -3.73 -31.61 -2.84
N ASN A 251 -2.42 -31.42 -3.02
CA ASN A 251 -1.43 -32.51 -3.02
C ASN A 251 -0.93 -32.89 -1.62
N ASN A 252 -1.33 -32.17 -0.55
CA ASN A 252 -0.90 -32.45 0.83
C ASN A 252 -1.95 -33.23 1.65
N ILE A 253 -2.80 -34.05 1.02
CA ILE A 253 -3.59 -35.06 1.75
C ILE A 253 -2.61 -36.20 2.12
N PRO A 254 -2.38 -36.52 3.41
CA PRO A 254 -1.33 -37.45 3.79
C PRO A 254 -1.76 -38.89 3.58
N GLU A 255 -0.89 -39.67 2.93
CA GLU A 255 -0.81 -41.12 3.11
C GLU A 255 -0.04 -41.38 4.40
N ASP A 256 -0.63 -42.16 5.31
CA ASP A 256 -0.04 -42.56 6.59
C ASP A 256 1.32 -43.25 6.38
N THR A 257 2.37 -42.80 7.08
CA THR A 257 3.36 -43.74 7.63
C THR A 257 4.08 -43.16 8.85
N ALA A 258 4.32 -44.06 9.80
CA ALA A 258 4.78 -43.86 11.16
C ALA A 258 6.22 -43.33 11.30
N GLY A 259 6.40 -42.51 12.35
CA GLY A 259 7.44 -42.62 13.37
C GLY A 259 8.90 -42.38 12.98
N GLU A 260 9.46 -41.25 13.41
CA GLU A 260 10.79 -41.24 14.02
C GLU A 260 10.96 -40.04 14.96
N LEU A 261 11.63 -40.29 16.10
CA LEU A 261 11.93 -39.35 17.17
C LEU A 261 13.13 -38.48 16.72
N GLU A 262 12.99 -37.15 16.65
CA GLU A 262 14.16 -36.28 16.47
C GLU A 262 14.81 -35.91 17.82
N PRO A 263 16.15 -35.92 17.92
CA PRO A 263 16.87 -35.54 19.12
C PRO A 263 16.95 -34.01 19.26
N ILE A 264 17.04 -33.59 20.53
CA ILE A 264 17.22 -32.20 20.95
C ILE A 264 18.60 -31.71 20.49
N GLU A 265 18.66 -30.71 19.62
CA GLU A 265 19.91 -29.99 19.32
C GLU A 265 19.94 -28.55 19.84
N VAL A 266 21.11 -28.26 20.39
CA VAL A 266 21.56 -27.13 21.17
C VAL A 266 21.78 -25.89 20.30
N SER A 267 21.55 -24.72 20.92
CA SER A 267 21.83 -23.39 20.38
C SER A 267 23.19 -23.26 19.69
N SER A 268 23.17 -23.13 18.36
CA SER A 268 24.26 -22.56 17.56
C SER A 268 23.69 -21.52 16.56
N CYS A 269 24.51 -20.54 16.16
CA CYS A 269 24.11 -19.49 15.22
C CYS A 269 23.56 -20.09 13.91
N THR A 270 22.25 -19.94 13.71
CA THR A 270 21.49 -20.68 12.69
C THR A 270 21.23 -19.83 11.44
N PRO A 271 21.56 -20.31 10.22
CA PRO A 271 21.34 -19.60 8.94
C PRO A 271 19.86 -19.27 8.64
N GLY A 272 18.92 -19.84 9.41
CA GLY A 272 17.50 -19.49 9.35
C GLY A 272 17.18 -18.10 9.93
N LYS A 273 17.93 -17.61 10.94
CA LYS A 273 17.68 -16.29 11.56
C LYS A 273 17.97 -15.14 10.60
N GLU A 274 19.05 -15.22 9.82
CA GLU A 274 19.44 -14.21 8.83
C GLU A 274 18.39 -14.06 7.72
N LYS A 275 17.89 -15.18 7.18
CA LYS A 275 16.82 -15.16 6.15
C LYS A 275 15.55 -14.49 6.67
N HIS A 276 15.20 -14.68 7.94
CA HIS A 276 14.04 -14.03 8.55
C HIS A 276 14.22 -12.53 8.73
N VAL A 277 15.42 -12.07 9.10
CA VAL A 277 15.74 -10.64 9.19
C VAL A 277 15.68 -9.99 7.81
N MET A 278 16.30 -10.63 6.81
CA MET A 278 16.30 -10.14 5.43
C MET A 278 14.87 -9.96 4.91
N ARG A 279 13.98 -10.96 5.06
CA ARG A 279 12.56 -10.83 4.64
C ARG A 279 11.83 -9.65 5.30
N LYS A 280 12.12 -9.33 6.56
CA LYS A 280 11.54 -8.16 7.23
C LYS A 280 12.06 -6.86 6.63
N TYR A 281 13.36 -6.77 6.38
CA TYR A 281 13.97 -5.60 5.73
C TYR A 281 13.38 -5.37 4.33
N LEU A 282 13.28 -6.43 3.53
CA LEU A 282 12.72 -6.35 2.18
C LEU A 282 11.24 -5.99 2.19
N MET A 283 10.48 -6.42 3.20
CA MET A 283 9.09 -6.01 3.39
C MET A 283 8.99 -4.51 3.66
N LEU A 284 9.81 -3.99 4.59
CA LEU A 284 9.82 -2.56 4.92
C LEU A 284 10.27 -1.72 3.73
N LEU A 285 11.29 -2.18 2.99
CA LEU A 285 11.76 -1.52 1.79
C LEU A 285 10.68 -1.49 0.70
N GLY A 286 10.05 -2.63 0.39
CA GLY A 286 8.96 -2.68 -0.57
C GLY A 286 7.77 -1.79 -0.16
N ILE A 287 7.46 -1.73 1.14
CA ILE A 287 6.42 -0.83 1.67
C ILE A 287 6.79 0.64 1.45
N LEU A 288 8.03 1.02 1.75
CA LEU A 288 8.54 2.37 1.54
C LEU A 288 8.48 2.75 0.06
N VAL A 289 9.01 1.89 -0.81
CA VAL A 289 9.07 2.17 -2.26
C VAL A 289 7.68 2.21 -2.89
N ALA A 290 6.79 1.28 -2.54
CA ALA A 290 5.39 1.32 -2.97
C ALA A 290 4.69 2.62 -2.53
N SER A 291 4.95 3.09 -1.30
CA SER A 291 4.36 4.33 -0.79
C SER A 291 4.81 5.56 -1.58
N VAL A 292 6.13 5.76 -1.72
CA VAL A 292 6.66 6.96 -2.39
C VAL A 292 6.30 6.98 -3.88
N THR A 293 6.30 5.81 -4.54
CA THR A 293 6.00 5.71 -5.98
C THR A 293 4.50 5.85 -6.27
N TYR A 294 3.63 5.38 -5.37
CA TYR A 294 2.19 5.61 -5.46
C TYR A 294 1.89 7.10 -5.38
N GLN A 295 2.42 7.79 -4.35
CA GLN A 295 2.21 9.23 -4.18
C GLN A 295 2.79 10.03 -5.36
N ALA A 296 4.04 9.79 -5.74
CA ALA A 296 4.68 10.49 -6.86
C ALA A 296 4.02 10.19 -8.22
N GLY A 297 3.32 9.06 -8.34
CA GLY A 297 2.56 8.74 -9.55
C GLY A 297 1.27 9.55 -9.67
N LEU A 298 0.60 9.83 -8.54
CA LEU A 298 -0.65 10.60 -8.50
C LEU A 298 -0.40 12.12 -8.47
N ASP A 299 0.71 12.54 -7.87
CA ASP A 299 1.21 13.91 -7.88
C ASP A 299 2.60 13.96 -8.55
N PRO A 300 2.64 14.06 -9.88
CA PRO A 300 3.89 14.01 -10.62
C PRO A 300 4.76 15.24 -10.34
N PRO A 301 6.10 15.15 -10.50
CA PRO A 301 7.00 16.27 -10.32
C PRO A 301 6.59 17.46 -11.19
N GLY A 302 6.52 18.64 -10.55
CA GLY A 302 6.01 19.87 -11.18
C GLY A 302 4.49 20.02 -11.13
N GLY A 303 3.76 19.05 -10.59
CA GLY A 303 2.31 19.07 -10.43
C GLY A 303 1.56 18.90 -11.75
N ALA A 304 0.26 19.18 -11.69
CA ALA A 304 -0.65 19.16 -12.82
C ALA A 304 -1.21 20.56 -13.13
N TRP A 305 -1.58 20.79 -14.38
CA TRP A 305 -2.19 22.05 -14.81
C TRP A 305 -3.52 22.30 -14.08
N GLN A 306 -3.70 23.50 -13.53
CA GLN A 306 -4.92 23.91 -12.84
C GLN A 306 -6.03 24.39 -13.79
N HIS A 307 -5.68 24.77 -15.02
CA HIS A 307 -6.58 25.32 -16.03
C HIS A 307 -6.22 24.73 -17.40
N SER A 308 -7.22 24.60 -18.28
CA SER A 308 -6.97 24.24 -19.67
C SER A 308 -6.50 25.46 -20.46
N GLY A 309 -5.57 25.26 -21.40
CA GLY A 309 -5.04 26.29 -22.27
C GLY A 309 -4.82 25.77 -23.70
N ASN A 310 -4.17 26.57 -24.54
CA ASN A 310 -3.88 26.16 -25.91
C ASN A 310 -2.75 25.11 -25.92
N GLY A 311 -3.13 23.83 -26.00
CA GLY A 311 -2.21 22.70 -26.12
C GLY A 311 -2.05 21.84 -24.86
N TYR A 312 -2.80 22.13 -23.79
CA TYR A 312 -2.83 21.30 -22.57
C TYR A 312 -4.17 21.43 -21.84
N ASP A 313 -4.56 20.36 -21.14
CA ASP A 313 -5.80 20.31 -20.37
C ASP A 313 -5.52 20.35 -18.86
N ALA A 314 -6.46 20.92 -18.10
CA ALA A 314 -6.38 20.87 -16.64
C ALA A 314 -6.29 19.40 -16.17
N GLY A 315 -5.34 19.14 -15.30
CA GLY A 315 -5.00 17.82 -14.77
C GLY A 315 -3.89 17.09 -15.52
N ASN A 316 -3.49 17.55 -16.73
CA ASN A 316 -2.31 17.00 -17.39
C ASN A 316 -1.07 17.33 -16.54
N PRO A 317 -0.12 16.38 -16.39
CA PRO A 317 1.15 16.66 -15.72
C PRO A 317 1.94 17.77 -16.44
N ILE A 318 2.35 18.81 -15.72
CA ILE A 318 3.05 19.97 -16.31
C ILE A 318 4.37 19.55 -16.98
N MET A 319 5.07 18.58 -16.38
CA MET A 319 6.31 18.04 -16.92
C MET A 319 6.11 17.25 -18.23
N HIS A 320 4.92 16.65 -18.46
CA HIS A 320 4.64 15.95 -19.71
C HIS A 320 4.65 16.90 -20.90
N ASP A 321 4.02 18.07 -20.74
CA ASP A 321 3.85 19.02 -21.85
C ASP A 321 5.12 19.86 -22.08
N ASN A 322 5.84 20.22 -21.02
CA ASN A 322 7.05 21.04 -21.14
C ASN A 322 8.34 20.22 -21.38
N GLN A 323 8.44 19.01 -20.84
CA GLN A 323 9.65 18.18 -20.89
C GLN A 323 9.32 16.68 -21.06
N ARG A 324 8.64 16.35 -22.15
CA ARG A 324 8.09 15.02 -22.42
C ARG A 324 9.07 13.85 -22.19
N HIS A 325 10.31 13.94 -22.67
CA HIS A 325 11.29 12.85 -22.50
C HIS A 325 11.57 12.54 -21.02
N ARG A 326 11.63 13.56 -20.16
CA ARG A 326 11.87 13.40 -18.73
C ARG A 326 10.66 12.89 -18.01
N TYR A 327 9.48 13.40 -18.37
CA TYR A 327 8.24 12.84 -17.86
C TYR A 327 8.10 11.36 -18.17
N LEU A 328 8.38 10.93 -19.40
CA LEU A 328 8.31 9.52 -19.77
C LEU A 328 9.34 8.68 -19.00
N ALA A 329 10.58 9.16 -18.85
CA ALA A 329 11.59 8.48 -18.04
C ALA A 329 11.17 8.36 -16.57
N PHE A 330 10.66 9.45 -15.99
CA PHE A 330 10.11 9.46 -14.63
C PHE A 330 8.95 8.47 -14.50
N PHE A 331 7.93 8.61 -15.35
CA PHE A 331 6.68 7.90 -15.26
C PHE A 331 6.87 6.39 -15.42
N TYR A 332 7.58 5.94 -16.47
CA TYR A 332 7.81 4.52 -16.69
C TYR A 332 8.63 3.90 -15.58
N SER A 333 9.68 4.59 -15.11
CA SER A 333 10.53 4.06 -14.04
C SER A 333 9.78 4.03 -12.70
N ASN A 334 9.02 5.09 -12.39
CA ASN A 334 8.21 5.18 -11.17
C ASN A 334 7.12 4.09 -11.13
N SER A 335 6.38 3.89 -12.22
CA SER A 335 5.36 2.84 -12.29
C SER A 335 5.94 1.43 -12.24
N THR A 336 7.11 1.22 -12.85
CA THR A 336 7.84 -0.06 -12.76
C THR A 336 8.26 -0.35 -11.32
N SER A 337 8.81 0.66 -10.63
CA SER A 337 9.19 0.58 -9.23
C SER A 337 7.99 0.27 -8.34
N PHE A 338 6.88 1.02 -8.48
CA PHE A 338 5.63 0.76 -7.77
C PHE A 338 5.18 -0.71 -7.91
N VAL A 339 5.13 -1.21 -9.14
CA VAL A 339 4.68 -2.58 -9.38
C VAL A 339 5.69 -3.62 -8.90
N ALA A 340 6.98 -3.40 -9.08
CA ALA A 340 8.03 -4.28 -8.55
C ALA A 340 7.90 -4.41 -7.02
N SER A 341 7.67 -3.29 -6.32
CA SER A 341 7.41 -3.28 -4.87
C SER A 341 6.16 -4.07 -4.48
N ILE A 342 5.04 -3.90 -5.22
CA ILE A 342 3.81 -4.68 -4.96
C ILE A 342 4.05 -6.18 -5.17
N VAL A 343 4.77 -6.58 -6.22
CA VAL A 343 5.13 -7.98 -6.46
C VAL A 343 5.98 -8.54 -5.31
N VAL A 344 6.97 -7.78 -4.83
CA VAL A 344 7.80 -8.15 -3.66
C VAL A 344 6.93 -8.33 -2.42
N ILE A 345 6.02 -7.39 -2.14
CA ILE A 345 5.08 -7.48 -1.02
C ILE A 345 4.21 -8.74 -1.14
N ILE A 346 3.67 -9.04 -2.33
CA ILE A 346 2.84 -10.24 -2.56
C ILE A 346 3.63 -11.52 -2.29
N ILE A 347 4.84 -11.64 -2.83
CA ILE A 347 5.71 -12.80 -2.61
C ILE A 347 6.01 -12.97 -1.11
N LEU A 348 6.25 -11.87 -0.39
CA LEU A 348 6.50 -11.87 1.06
C LEU A 348 5.24 -12.21 1.88
N LEU A 349 4.06 -11.77 1.46
CA LEU A 349 2.78 -12.06 2.12
C LEU A 349 2.40 -13.53 1.98
N LEU A 350 2.50 -14.09 0.77
CA LEU A 350 2.12 -15.47 0.44
C LEU A 350 3.03 -16.53 1.06
N GLU A 351 4.18 -16.12 1.60
CA GLU A 351 5.04 -16.98 2.39
C GLU A 351 5.38 -18.30 1.70
N TRP A 352 5.77 -18.27 0.41
CA TRP A 352 6.08 -19.48 -0.35
C TRP A 352 7.02 -20.37 0.47
N LYS A 353 6.45 -21.48 0.96
CA LYS A 353 6.98 -22.29 2.06
C LYS A 353 8.12 -23.22 1.62
N ASP A 354 8.51 -23.20 0.35
CA ASP A 354 9.55 -24.09 -0.16
C ASP A 354 10.89 -23.38 -0.31
N GLU A 355 11.81 -23.67 0.61
CA GLU A 355 13.09 -24.35 0.32
C GLU A 355 13.71 -24.18 -1.08
N LYS A 356 13.81 -22.98 -1.67
CA LYS A 356 14.76 -22.74 -2.77
C LYS A 356 15.40 -21.35 -2.68
N LYS A 357 16.74 -21.33 -2.73
CA LYS A 357 17.59 -20.15 -3.02
C LYS A 357 17.00 -19.24 -4.11
N TRP A 358 16.23 -19.82 -5.03
CA TRP A 358 15.53 -19.16 -6.13
C TRP A 358 14.54 -18.05 -5.70
N SER A 359 13.70 -18.26 -4.67
CA SER A 359 12.73 -17.23 -4.23
C SER A 359 13.43 -15.99 -3.65
N LEU A 360 14.49 -16.20 -2.85
CA LEU A 360 15.33 -15.10 -2.35
C LEU A 360 16.09 -14.41 -3.46
N LYS A 361 16.62 -15.16 -4.44
CA LYS A 361 17.32 -14.60 -5.60
C LYS A 361 16.38 -13.73 -6.44
N VAL A 362 15.18 -14.24 -6.77
CA VAL A 362 14.15 -13.49 -7.51
C VAL A 362 13.77 -12.22 -6.76
N MET A 363 13.48 -12.31 -5.46
CA MET A 363 13.13 -11.14 -4.66
C MET A 363 14.26 -10.11 -4.60
N ASN A 364 15.51 -10.55 -4.39
CA ASN A 364 16.66 -9.64 -4.40
C ASN A 364 16.85 -8.98 -5.78
N THR A 365 16.70 -9.73 -6.88
CA THR A 365 16.80 -9.14 -8.22
C THR A 365 15.68 -8.16 -8.50
N THR A 366 14.44 -8.47 -8.08
CA THR A 366 13.29 -7.57 -8.23
C THR A 366 13.50 -6.29 -7.44
N ILE A 367 14.06 -6.37 -6.23
CA ILE A 367 14.34 -5.20 -5.39
C ILE A 367 15.49 -4.35 -5.95
N VAL A 368 16.54 -4.97 -6.49
CA VAL A 368 17.60 -4.21 -7.17
C VAL A 368 17.03 -3.47 -8.38
N LEU A 369 16.20 -4.15 -9.19
CA LEU A 369 15.51 -3.52 -10.32
C LEU A 369 14.59 -2.39 -9.85
N ASP A 370 13.85 -2.60 -8.76
CA ASP A 370 12.96 -1.63 -8.13
C ASP A 370 13.73 -0.37 -7.70
N LEU A 371 14.83 -0.54 -6.98
CA LEU A 371 15.68 0.57 -6.54
C LEU A 371 16.34 1.31 -7.71
N LEU A 372 16.76 0.61 -8.76
CA LEU A 372 17.30 1.23 -9.98
C LEU A 372 16.21 2.02 -10.72
N ALA A 373 14.99 1.49 -10.82
CA ALA A 373 13.86 2.18 -11.42
C ALA A 373 13.46 3.42 -10.59
N LEU A 374 13.43 3.30 -9.26
CA LEU A 374 13.20 4.42 -8.36
C LEU A 374 14.27 5.50 -8.51
N LEU A 375 15.53 5.10 -8.66
CA LEU A 375 16.64 6.02 -8.89
C LEU A 375 16.47 6.80 -10.20
N VAL A 376 16.13 6.12 -11.29
CA VAL A 376 15.87 6.78 -12.58
C VAL A 376 14.68 7.72 -12.46
N ALA A 377 13.62 7.31 -11.76
CA ALA A 377 12.47 8.17 -11.49
C ALA A 377 12.89 9.42 -10.71
N TYR A 378 13.65 9.26 -9.62
CA TYR A 378 14.15 10.35 -8.82
C TYR A 378 15.02 11.31 -9.63
N ALA A 379 15.97 10.80 -10.41
CA ALA A 379 16.87 11.62 -11.24
C ALA A 379 16.11 12.38 -12.33
N ALA A 380 15.09 11.76 -12.94
CA ALA A 380 14.27 12.39 -13.98
C ALA A 380 13.29 13.42 -13.39
N GLY A 381 12.72 13.16 -12.22
CA GLY A 381 11.70 13.99 -11.59
C GLY A 381 12.23 15.18 -10.79
N SER A 382 13.38 15.03 -10.12
CA SER A 382 13.92 16.06 -9.21
C SER A 382 14.72 17.15 -9.91
N SER A 383 15.24 16.89 -11.12
CA SER A 383 16.27 17.73 -11.74
C SER A 383 15.72 18.69 -12.78
N ARG A 384 15.83 19.99 -12.52
CA ARG A 384 15.33 21.06 -13.40
C ARG A 384 16.09 21.22 -14.74
N GLY A 385 17.30 20.67 -14.87
CA GLY A 385 18.13 20.76 -16.09
C GLY A 385 19.02 19.53 -16.32
N TRP A 386 19.64 19.41 -17.50
CA TRP A 386 20.48 18.25 -17.86
C TRP A 386 21.72 18.15 -16.95
N LYS A 387 22.32 19.30 -16.63
CA LYS A 387 23.47 19.40 -15.72
C LYS A 387 23.14 18.90 -14.31
N THR A 388 22.00 19.29 -13.74
CA THR A 388 21.59 18.84 -12.39
C THR A 388 21.24 17.35 -12.38
N SER A 389 20.67 16.83 -13.45
CA SER A 389 20.42 15.38 -13.59
C SER A 389 21.73 14.59 -13.62
N MET A 390 22.74 15.08 -14.37
CA MET A 390 24.08 14.48 -14.36
C MET A 390 24.72 14.53 -12.96
N TYR A 391 24.54 15.62 -12.20
CA TYR A 391 25.01 15.69 -10.81
C TYR A 391 24.34 14.64 -9.91
N VAL A 392 23.02 14.44 -10.03
CA VAL A 392 22.31 13.41 -9.26
C VAL A 392 22.80 12.01 -9.64
N VAL A 393 22.96 11.73 -10.93
CA VAL A 393 23.49 10.44 -11.41
C VAL A 393 24.94 10.24 -10.94
N ALA A 394 25.78 11.27 -11.00
CA ALA A 394 27.16 11.21 -10.52
C ALA A 394 27.24 10.98 -9.01
N LEU A 395 26.39 11.67 -8.22
CA LEU A 395 26.32 11.49 -6.77
C LEU A 395 25.89 10.07 -6.41
N VAL A 396 24.89 9.53 -7.11
CA VAL A 396 24.44 8.16 -6.87
C VAL A 396 25.51 7.15 -7.27
N THR A 397 26.17 7.36 -8.41
CA THR A 397 27.28 6.52 -8.84
C THR A 397 28.42 6.57 -7.82
N ALA A 398 28.74 7.74 -7.28
CA ALA A 398 29.75 7.90 -6.24
C ALA A 398 29.38 7.15 -4.94
N VAL A 399 28.11 7.21 -4.52
CA VAL A 399 27.62 6.45 -3.35
C VAL A 399 27.71 4.94 -3.59
N LEU A 400 27.34 4.46 -4.78
CA LEU A 400 27.46 3.04 -5.13
C LEU A 400 28.92 2.58 -5.15
N VAL A 401 29.83 3.39 -5.70
CA VAL A 401 31.27 3.12 -5.69
C VAL A 401 31.82 3.11 -4.27
N TYR A 402 31.45 4.07 -3.43
CA TYR A 402 31.83 4.11 -2.02
C TYR A 402 31.38 2.85 -1.27
N VAL A 403 30.11 2.43 -1.44
CA VAL A 403 29.59 1.20 -0.85
C VAL A 403 30.34 -0.02 -1.38
N ALA A 404 30.62 -0.10 -2.68
CA ALA A 404 31.38 -1.19 -3.26
C ALA A 404 32.81 -1.27 -2.70
N ILE A 405 33.49 -0.14 -2.54
CA ILE A 405 34.82 -0.07 -1.91
C ILE A 405 34.76 -0.58 -0.47
N HIS A 406 33.78 -0.14 0.32
CA HIS A 406 33.61 -0.64 1.69
C HIS A 406 33.32 -2.13 1.77
N ILE A 407 32.54 -2.67 0.84
CA ILE A 407 32.29 -4.12 0.74
C ILE A 407 33.59 -4.86 0.41
N VAL A 408 34.36 -4.39 -0.58
CA VAL A 408 35.64 -5.00 -0.97
C VAL A 408 36.65 -4.93 0.17
N LEU A 409 36.75 -3.79 0.87
CA LEU A 409 37.62 -3.63 2.05
C LEU A 409 37.20 -4.56 3.19
N ALA A 410 35.90 -4.67 3.47
CA ALA A 410 35.38 -5.58 4.49
C ALA A 410 35.69 -7.05 4.16
N ILE A 411 35.52 -7.46 2.90
CA ILE A 411 35.86 -8.82 2.45
C ILE A 411 37.37 -9.06 2.54
N SER A 412 38.19 -8.07 2.18
CA SER A 412 39.65 -8.16 2.21
C SER A 412 40.18 -8.26 3.65
N CYS A 413 39.60 -7.50 4.59
CA CYS A 413 39.92 -7.59 6.02
C CYS A 413 39.41 -8.89 6.69
N CYS A 414 38.43 -9.58 6.11
CA CYS A 414 38.02 -10.91 6.59
C CYS A 414 38.89 -12.06 6.05
N HIS A 415 39.72 -11.79 5.03
CA HIS A 415 40.60 -12.77 4.39
C HIS A 415 42.10 -12.59 4.72
N SER A 416 42.47 -11.53 5.44
CA SER A 416 43.77 -11.37 6.12
C SER A 416 43.62 -11.69 7.60
#